data_AF-A0A0D0Q2R3-F1
#
_entry.id   AF-A0A0D0Q2R3-F1
#
_cell.length_a   1.000
_cell.length_b   1.000
_cell.length_c   1.000
_cell.angle_alpha   90.00
_cell.angle_beta   90.00
_cell.angle_gamma   90.00
#
_symmetry.space_group_name_H-M   'P 1'
#
loop_
_entity.id
_entity.type
_entity.pdbx_description
1 polymer ?
#
loop_
_entity_poly.entity_id
_entity_poly.type
_entity_poly.pdbx_seq_one_letter_code
_entity_poly.pdbx_strand_id
1 'polypeptide(L)'
;MLVAQAPPSQASGADGSIASVITRVEEEAVAQGDEVVRALLTALATLEDLVAVGHDARLALSTLEGVAHELGGMDAAAHRRFVDGLERIAAAEPDRAAWILGLPDALGLDR
;
A
#
# COMPACT_ATOMS: atom_id res chain seq x y z
N MET A 1 57.98 26.03 -26.96
CA MET A 1 56.66 26.69 -26.84
C MET A 1 55.63 25.58 -26.64
N LEU A 2 55.27 25.28 -25.39
CA LEU A 2 54.35 24.19 -25.03
C LEU A 2 53.01 24.84 -24.64
N VAL A 3 51.94 24.58 -25.39
CA VAL A 3 50.59 25.04 -25.03
C VAL A 3 49.99 24.01 -24.09
N ALA A 4 49.80 24.38 -22.83
CA ALA A 4 49.11 23.58 -21.83
C ALA A 4 47.59 23.59 -22.12
N GLN A 5 47.00 22.41 -22.32
CA GLN A 5 45.55 22.23 -22.33
C GLN A 5 45.05 22.18 -20.88
N ALA A 6 44.02 22.96 -20.57
CA ALA A 6 43.27 22.86 -19.32
C ALA A 6 42.27 21.68 -19.41
N PRO A 7 42.08 20.89 -18.33
CA PRO A 7 41.06 19.84 -18.31
C PRO A 7 39.64 20.43 -18.19
N PRO A 8 38.62 19.73 -18.72
CA PRO A 8 37.23 20.18 -18.68
C PRO A 8 36.64 20.09 -17.27
N SER A 9 35.80 21.07 -16.95
CA SER A 9 34.99 21.17 -15.74
C SER A 9 34.13 19.92 -15.52
N GLN A 10 34.44 19.14 -14.49
CA GLN A 10 33.50 18.18 -13.92
C GLN A 10 32.57 18.90 -12.96
N ALA A 11 31.44 19.38 -13.47
CA ALA A 11 30.30 19.77 -12.68
C ALA A 11 29.10 18.98 -13.20
N SER A 12 28.77 17.87 -12.53
CA SER A 12 27.43 17.23 -12.49
C SER A 12 27.56 15.78 -12.06
N GLY A 13 27.64 15.53 -10.74
CA GLY A 13 27.66 14.17 -10.19
C GLY A 13 26.93 14.01 -8.85
N ALA A 14 26.53 15.10 -8.18
CA ALA A 14 25.88 15.04 -6.88
C ALA A 14 24.34 14.99 -6.96
N ASP A 15 23.73 15.70 -7.91
CA ASP A 15 22.26 15.80 -8.02
C ASP A 15 21.59 14.47 -8.43
N GLY A 16 22.22 13.65 -9.26
CA GLY A 16 21.68 12.35 -9.67
C GLY A 16 21.72 11.27 -8.56
N SER A 17 22.62 11.43 -7.57
CA SER A 17 22.80 10.45 -6.50
C SER A 17 21.75 10.58 -5.40
N ILE A 18 21.29 11.80 -5.12
CA ILE A 18 20.26 12.03 -4.08
C ILE A 18 18.88 11.65 -4.62
N ALA A 19 18.57 12.02 -5.86
CA ALA A 19 17.30 11.66 -6.50
C ALA A 19 17.08 10.13 -6.57
N SER A 20 18.12 9.36 -6.88
CA SER A 20 18.03 7.89 -6.93
C SER A 20 17.85 7.25 -5.55
N VAL A 21 18.48 7.81 -4.50
CA VAL A 21 18.29 7.35 -3.12
C VAL A 21 16.87 7.64 -2.63
N ILE A 22 16.36 8.85 -2.90
CA ILE A 22 14.97 9.23 -2.53
C ILE A 22 13.98 8.28 -3.20
N THR A 23 14.14 8.04 -4.50
CA THR A 23 13.25 7.13 -5.25
C THR A 23 13.24 5.72 -4.64
N ARG A 24 14.41 5.16 -4.30
CA ARG A 24 14.48 3.83 -3.68
C ARG A 24 13.80 3.78 -2.32
N VAL A 25 14.01 4.79 -1.48
CA VAL A 25 13.38 4.85 -0.15
C VAL A 25 11.86 4.94 -0.27
N GLU A 26 11.35 5.66 -1.26
CA GLU A 26 9.92 5.73 -1.56
C GLU A 26 9.37 4.38 -2.04
N GLU A 27 10.07 3.70 -2.94
CA GLU A 27 9.70 2.35 -3.43
C GLU A 27 9.65 1.31 -2.31
N GLU A 28 10.64 1.32 -1.41
CA GLU A 28 10.69 0.42 -0.25
C GLU A 28 9.54 0.70 0.74
N ALA A 29 9.23 1.98 0.98
CA ALA A 29 8.10 2.36 1.83
C ALA A 29 6.75 1.94 1.24
N VAL A 30 6.58 2.06 -0.08
CA VAL A 30 5.40 1.58 -0.79
C VAL A 30 5.29 0.06 -0.70
N ALA A 31 6.38 -0.67 -0.93
CA ALA A 31 6.41 -2.12 -0.82
C ALA A 31 6.05 -2.60 0.60
N GLN A 32 6.58 -1.94 1.63
CA GLN A 32 6.23 -2.23 3.02
C GLN A 32 4.74 -1.97 3.31
N GLY A 33 4.19 -0.88 2.77
CA GLY A 33 2.75 -0.60 2.85
C GLY A 33 1.92 -1.70 2.20
N ASP A 34 2.32 -2.15 1.02
CA ASP A 34 1.62 -3.21 0.28
C ASP A 34 1.68 -4.56 0.99
N GLU A 35 2.77 -4.88 1.70
CA GLU A 35 2.87 -6.08 2.54
C GLU A 35 1.86 -6.05 3.69
N VAL A 36 1.73 -4.92 4.37
CA VAL A 36 0.75 -4.74 5.46
C VAL A 36 -0.68 -4.85 4.93
N VAL A 37 -0.97 -4.22 3.78
CA VAL A 37 -2.29 -4.31 3.15
C VAL A 37 -2.57 -5.76 2.76
N ARG A 38 -1.61 -6.51 2.20
CA ARG A 38 -1.81 -7.93 1.87
C ARG A 38 -2.07 -8.81 3.09
N ALA A 39 -1.38 -8.55 4.20
CA ALA A 39 -1.62 -9.24 5.46
C ALA A 39 -3.06 -8.96 5.96
N LEU A 40 -3.50 -7.71 5.88
CA LEU A 40 -4.88 -7.34 6.23
C LEU A 40 -5.90 -8.02 5.32
N LEU A 41 -5.68 -8.05 4.00
CA LEU A 41 -6.54 -8.75 3.04
C LEU A 41 -6.65 -10.25 3.36
N THR A 42 -5.56 -10.88 3.79
CA THR A 42 -5.59 -12.29 4.21
C THR A 42 -6.44 -12.49 5.46
N ALA A 43 -6.32 -11.59 6.43
CA ALA A 43 -7.12 -11.62 7.66
C ALA A 43 -8.61 -11.39 7.35
N LEU A 44 -8.94 -10.41 6.51
CA LEU A 44 -10.33 -10.12 6.10
C LEU A 44 -10.97 -11.32 5.41
N ALA A 45 -10.28 -11.94 4.45
CA ALA A 45 -10.77 -13.16 3.79
C ALA A 45 -11.05 -14.29 4.79
N THR A 46 -10.17 -14.47 5.77
CA THR A 46 -10.35 -15.50 6.82
C THR A 46 -11.57 -15.21 7.70
N LEU A 47 -11.77 -13.94 8.07
CA LEU A 47 -12.93 -13.53 8.88
C LEU A 47 -14.24 -13.68 8.10
N GLU A 48 -14.26 -13.31 6.82
CA GLU A 48 -15.41 -13.53 5.93
C GLU A 48 -15.75 -15.02 5.80
N ASP A 49 -14.75 -15.89 5.64
CA ASP A 49 -14.95 -17.34 5.59
C ASP A 49 -15.54 -17.87 6.90
N LEU A 50 -15.04 -17.41 8.07
CA LEU A 50 -15.58 -17.79 9.38
C LEU A 50 -17.05 -17.38 9.54
N VAL A 51 -17.40 -16.17 9.08
CA VAL A 51 -18.80 -15.71 9.05
C VAL A 51 -19.64 -16.61 8.14
N ALA A 52 -19.14 -16.93 6.93
CA ALA A 52 -19.86 -17.73 5.94
C ALA A 52 -20.14 -19.16 6.41
N VAL A 53 -19.19 -19.81 7.09
CA VAL A 53 -19.37 -21.18 7.64
C VAL A 53 -20.12 -21.21 8.96
N GLY A 54 -20.42 -20.04 9.55
CA GLY A 54 -21.19 -19.90 10.79
C GLY A 54 -20.42 -20.23 12.07
N HIS A 55 -19.12 -20.53 11.98
CA HIS A 55 -18.27 -20.81 13.15
C HIS A 55 -17.77 -19.50 13.75
N ASP A 56 -18.05 -19.28 15.04
CA ASP A 56 -17.70 -18.03 15.73
C ASP A 56 -18.12 -16.75 14.99
N ALA A 57 -19.20 -16.84 14.17
CA ALA A 57 -19.61 -15.76 13.26
C ALA A 57 -19.84 -14.42 13.97
N ARG A 58 -20.28 -14.45 15.24
CA ARG A 58 -20.42 -13.23 16.06
C ARG A 58 -19.07 -12.58 16.38
N LEU A 59 -18.06 -13.38 16.72
CA LEU A 59 -16.71 -12.88 16.99
C LEU A 59 -16.05 -12.38 15.71
N ALA A 60 -16.19 -13.13 14.61
CA ALA A 60 -15.67 -12.74 13.31
C ALA A 60 -16.30 -11.42 12.82
N LEU A 61 -17.63 -11.29 12.90
CA LEU A 61 -18.32 -10.04 12.55
C LEU A 61 -17.89 -8.87 13.44
N SER A 62 -17.81 -9.08 14.75
CA SER A 62 -17.34 -8.03 15.67
C SER A 62 -15.90 -7.60 15.38
N THR A 63 -15.06 -8.51 14.88
CA THR A 63 -13.69 -8.20 14.50
C THR A 63 -13.66 -7.41 13.19
N LEU A 64 -14.48 -7.78 12.20
CA LEU A 64 -14.65 -7.01 10.96
C LEU A 64 -15.15 -5.59 11.23
N GLU A 65 -16.12 -5.42 12.13
CA GLU A 65 -16.60 -4.11 12.57
C GLU A 65 -15.49 -3.29 13.24
N GLY A 66 -14.64 -3.92 14.05
CA GLY A 66 -13.47 -3.28 14.66
C GLY A 66 -12.46 -2.81 13.60
N VAL A 67 -12.16 -3.65 12.61
CA VAL A 67 -11.27 -3.28 11.49
C VAL A 67 -11.86 -2.10 10.70
N ALA A 68 -13.15 -2.15 10.36
CA ALA A 68 -13.83 -1.06 9.66
C ALA A 68 -13.78 0.25 10.46
N HIS A 69 -13.93 0.18 11.79
CA HIS A 69 -13.82 1.34 12.67
C HIS A 69 -12.43 1.97 12.65
N GLU A 70 -11.38 1.16 12.81
CA GLU A 70 -9.99 1.66 12.80
C GLU A 70 -9.60 2.24 11.44
N LEU A 71 -10.00 1.59 10.33
CA LEU A 71 -9.77 2.10 8.98
C LEU A 71 -10.54 3.41 8.72
N GLY A 72 -11.79 3.49 9.17
CA GLY A 72 -12.60 4.71 9.06
C GLY A 72 -12.11 5.86 9.95
N GLY A 73 -11.31 5.57 10.98
CA GLY A 73 -10.67 6.57 11.84
C GLY A 73 -9.36 7.14 11.29
N MET A 74 -8.85 6.61 10.18
CA MET A 74 -7.62 7.08 9.56
C MET A 74 -7.75 8.52 9.04
N ASP A 75 -6.65 9.27 9.07
CA ASP A 75 -6.61 10.55 8.38
C ASP A 75 -6.70 10.38 6.85
N ALA A 76 -7.08 11.46 6.14
CA ALA A 76 -7.29 11.42 4.70
C ALA A 76 -6.04 11.02 3.89
N ALA A 77 -4.84 11.29 4.39
CA ALA A 77 -3.61 10.89 3.70
C ALA A 77 -3.33 9.40 3.89
N ALA A 78 -3.56 8.87 5.10
CA ALA A 78 -3.43 7.46 5.39
C ALA A 78 -4.51 6.62 4.68
N HIS A 79 -5.75 7.12 4.62
CA HIS A 79 -6.83 6.50 3.86
C HIS A 79 -6.50 6.41 2.35
N ARG A 80 -5.98 7.49 1.75
CA ARG A 80 -5.54 7.44 0.34
C ARG A 80 -4.44 6.40 0.11
N ARG A 81 -3.42 6.35 0.98
CA ARG A 81 -2.35 5.35 0.87
C ARG A 81 -2.87 3.92 0.95
N PHE A 82 -3.87 3.69 1.80
CA PHE A 82 -4.54 2.39 1.90
C PHE A 82 -5.26 2.03 0.60
N VAL A 83 -6.08 2.94 0.06
CA VAL A 83 -6.77 2.74 -1.23
C VAL A 83 -5.79 2.51 -2.38
N ASP A 84 -4.73 3.32 -2.48
CA ASP A 84 -3.69 3.15 -3.51
C ASP A 84 -3.02 1.76 -3.39
N GLY A 85 -2.84 1.26 -2.16
CA GLY A 85 -2.33 -0.10 -1.89
C GLY A 85 -3.29 -1.19 -2.36
N LEU A 86 -4.60 -1.03 -2.12
CA LEU A 86 -5.62 -1.94 -2.63
C LEU A 86 -5.60 -2.00 -4.17
N GLU A 87 -5.50 -0.85 -4.84
CA GLU A 87 -5.44 -0.77 -6.30
C GLU A 87 -4.20 -1.48 -6.87
N ARG A 88 -3.02 -1.24 -6.27
CA ARG A 88 -1.77 -1.92 -6.68
C ARG A 88 -1.86 -3.43 -6.50
N ILE A 89 -2.37 -3.89 -5.36
CA ILE A 89 -2.48 -5.33 -5.09
C ILE A 89 -3.54 -5.96 -6.00
N ALA A 90 -4.68 -5.30 -6.23
CA ALA A 90 -5.69 -5.77 -7.17
C ALA A 90 -5.14 -5.90 -8.60
N ALA A 91 -4.29 -4.97 -9.05
CA ALA A 91 -3.61 -5.07 -10.34
C ALA A 91 -2.63 -6.26 -10.40
N ALA A 92 -1.99 -6.62 -9.29
CA ALA A 92 -1.08 -7.76 -9.19
C ALA A 92 -1.82 -9.11 -9.02
N GLU A 93 -3.03 -9.10 -8.47
CA GLU A 93 -3.84 -10.29 -8.15
C GLU A 93 -5.20 -10.24 -8.88
N PRO A 94 -5.23 -10.40 -10.22
CA PRO A 94 -6.44 -10.18 -11.03
C PRO A 94 -7.62 -11.08 -10.64
N ASP A 95 -7.36 -12.30 -10.17
CA ASP A 95 -8.40 -13.25 -9.74
C ASP A 95 -9.19 -12.75 -8.52
N ARG A 96 -8.56 -11.90 -7.69
CA ARG A 96 -9.15 -11.35 -6.46
C ARG A 96 -9.50 -9.87 -6.59
N ALA A 97 -9.17 -9.23 -7.71
CA ALA A 97 -9.27 -7.78 -7.90
C ALA A 97 -10.67 -7.22 -7.58
N ALA A 98 -11.73 -7.89 -8.04
CA ALA A 98 -13.10 -7.45 -7.79
C ALA A 98 -13.47 -7.46 -6.28
N TRP A 99 -12.99 -8.46 -5.55
CA TRP A 99 -13.19 -8.54 -4.10
C TRP A 99 -12.36 -7.44 -3.39
N ILE A 100 -11.07 -7.31 -3.73
CA ILE A 100 -10.16 -6.32 -3.13
C ILE A 100 -10.70 -4.89 -3.31
N LEU A 101 -11.14 -4.54 -4.51
CA LEU A 101 -11.65 -3.20 -4.83
C LEU A 101 -13.04 -2.93 -4.24
N GLY A 102 -13.79 -3.97 -3.89
CA GLY A 102 -15.10 -3.86 -3.24
C GLY A 102 -15.01 -3.69 -1.71
N LEU A 103 -13.84 -3.91 -1.10
CA LEU A 103 -13.67 -3.85 0.35
C LEU A 103 -13.97 -2.47 0.95
N PRO A 104 -13.58 -1.33 0.35
CA PRO A 104 -13.94 -0.02 0.89
C PRO A 104 -15.45 0.16 1.05
N ASP A 105 -16.25 -0.21 0.06
CA ASP A 105 -17.72 -0.17 0.14
C ASP A 105 -18.26 -1.17 1.19
N ALA A 106 -17.78 -2.42 1.16
CA ALA A 106 -18.22 -3.47 2.09
C ALA A 106 -17.94 -3.12 3.56
N LEU A 107 -16.84 -2.41 3.84
CA LEU A 107 -16.47 -1.90 5.16
C LEU A 107 -17.10 -0.53 5.46
N GLY A 108 -17.81 0.06 4.50
CA GLY A 108 -18.46 1.36 4.61
C GLY A 108 -17.47 2.52 4.76
N LEU A 109 -16.34 2.47 4.04
CA LEU A 109 -15.27 3.47 4.01
C LEU A 109 -15.44 4.52 2.91
N ASP A 110 -16.28 4.28 1.90
CA ASP A 110 -16.53 5.20 0.76
C ASP A 110 -17.41 6.43 1.11
N ARG A 111 -17.25 7.00 2.32
CA ARG A 111 -18.06 8.12 2.84
C ARG A 111 -17.29 9.44 2.91
#